data_AF-A0A7R9HG29-F1
#
_entry.id   AF-A0A7R9HG29-F1
#
_cell.length_a   1.000
_cell.length_b   1.000
_cell.length_c   1.000
_cell.angle_alpha   90.00
_cell.angle_beta   90.00
_cell.angle_gamma   90.00
#
_symmetry.space_group_name_H-M   'P 1'
#
loop_
_entity.id
_entity.type
_entity.pdbx_description
1 polymer ?
#
loop_
_entity_poly.entity_id
_entity_poly.type
_entity_poly.pdbx_seq_one_letter_code
_entity_poly.pdbx_strand_id
1 'polypeptide(L)'
;MFCVRDAQVRLLLLTHFSKFCKVFTNEQLKEQILPELLVGIKDTNNHLVSMTLRSLADLVPLLGASTVIGGKRGRLFTDGRPK
;
A
#
# COMPACT_ATOMS: atom_id res chain seq x y z
N MET A 1 -11.57 4.70 9.52
CA MET A 1 -11.71 5.41 8.22
C MET A 1 -11.66 4.45 7.04
N PHE A 2 -10.68 3.54 6.94
CA PHE A 2 -10.60 2.55 5.85
C PHE A 2 -11.42 1.27 6.03
N CYS A 3 -11.91 1.01 7.24
CA CYS A 3 -12.72 -0.17 7.59
C CYS A 3 -14.15 -0.16 6.99
N VAL A 4 -14.56 0.94 6.34
CA VAL A 4 -15.85 1.04 5.67
C VAL A 4 -15.87 0.11 4.47
N ARG A 5 -16.85 -0.80 4.42
CA ARG A 5 -17.02 -1.81 3.37
C ARG A 5 -17.77 -1.30 2.13
N ASP A 6 -17.79 0.02 1.94
CA ASP A 6 -18.38 0.65 0.76
C ASP A 6 -17.30 0.87 -0.32
N ALA A 7 -17.56 0.35 -1.51
CA ALA A 7 -16.60 0.38 -2.60
C ALA A 7 -16.31 1.81 -3.10
N GLN A 8 -17.31 2.69 -3.13
CA GLN A 8 -17.14 4.07 -3.61
C GLN A 8 -16.35 4.90 -2.62
N VAL A 9 -16.66 4.79 -1.33
CA VAL A 9 -15.90 5.44 -0.25
C VAL A 9 -14.44 4.97 -0.29
N ARG A 10 -14.22 3.66 -0.45
CA ARG A 10 -12.88 3.10 -0.54
C ARG A 10 -12.12 3.62 -1.76
N LEU A 11 -12.75 3.65 -2.94
CA LEU A 11 -12.14 4.19 -4.15
C LEU A 11 -11.79 5.68 -4.01
N LEU A 12 -12.65 6.47 -3.37
CA LEU A 12 -12.37 7.88 -3.08
C LEU A 12 -11.14 8.05 -2.18
N LEU A 13 -11.06 7.27 -1.10
CA LEU A 13 -9.89 7.25 -0.21
C LEU A 13 -8.61 6.84 -0.96
N LEU A 14 -8.67 5.78 -1.77
CA LEU A 14 -7.52 5.31 -2.57
C LEU A 14 -7.09 6.34 -3.62
N THR A 15 -8.03 7.08 -4.21
CA THR A 15 -7.74 8.11 -5.22
C THR A 15 -6.93 9.29 -4.66
N HIS A 16 -7.08 9.57 -3.38
CA HIS A 16 -6.37 10.66 -2.70
C HIS A 16 -5.30 10.18 -1.72
N PHE A 17 -5.01 8.87 -1.71
CA PHE A 17 -4.14 8.25 -0.73
C PHE A 17 -2.78 8.93 -0.59
N SER A 18 -2.11 9.19 -1.71
CA SER A 18 -0.79 9.84 -1.76
C SER A 18 -0.74 11.22 -1.11
N LYS A 19 -1.88 11.92 -1.00
CA LYS A 19 -1.98 13.24 -0.39
C LYS A 19 -2.04 13.17 1.13
N PHE A 20 -2.81 12.23 1.68
CA PHE A 20 -3.05 12.17 3.13
C PHE A 20 -2.25 11.09 3.85
N CYS A 21 -1.63 10.13 3.14
CA CYS A 21 -0.81 9.09 3.78
C CYS A 21 0.32 9.69 4.64
N LYS A 22 0.81 10.87 4.27
CA LYS A 22 1.84 11.62 4.98
C LYS A 22 1.37 12.28 6.28
N VAL A 23 0.07 12.33 6.52
CA VAL A 23 -0.53 12.91 7.74
C VAL A 23 -0.47 11.91 8.90
N PHE A 24 -0.44 10.62 8.60
CA PHE A 24 -0.36 9.57 9.60
C PHE A 24 1.07 9.35 10.07
N THR A 25 1.22 8.96 11.33
CA THR A 25 2.50 8.45 11.84
C THR A 25 2.83 7.11 11.20
N ASN A 26 4.11 6.71 11.23
CA ASN A 26 4.52 5.40 10.73
C ASN A 26 3.81 4.25 11.47
N GLU A 27 3.54 4.38 12.77
CA GLU A 27 2.75 3.42 13.54
C GLU A 27 1.31 3.34 13.06
N GLN A 28 0.63 4.47 12.85
CA GLN A 28 -0.72 4.49 12.30
C GLN A 28 -0.77 3.87 10.90
N LEU A 29 0.20 4.18 10.04
CA LEU A 29 0.30 3.59 8.71
C LEU A 29 0.48 2.07 8.79
N LYS A 30 1.33 1.58 9.69
CA LYS A 30 1.66 0.16 9.83
C LYS A 30 0.54 -0.65 10.49
N GLU A 31 -0.08 -0.12 11.54
CA GLU A 31 -1.00 -0.86 12.40
C GLU A 31 -2.47 -0.68 12.01
N GLN A 32 -2.82 0.40 11.31
CA GLN A 32 -4.20 0.71 10.97
C GLN A 32 -4.44 0.73 9.46
N ILE A 33 -3.60 1.47 8.71
CA ILE A 33 -3.84 1.68 7.28
C ILE A 33 -3.42 0.47 6.44
N LEU A 34 -2.22 -0.06 6.68
CA LEU A 34 -1.68 -1.17 5.92
C LEU A 34 -2.57 -2.43 6.01
N PRO A 35 -3.06 -2.88 7.20
CA PRO A 35 -3.96 -4.03 7.28
C PRO A 35 -5.24 -3.83 6.46
N GLU A 36 -5.81 -2.63 6.48
CA GLU A 36 -7.01 -2.32 5.70
C GLU A 36 -6.74 -2.33 4.20
N LEU A 37 -5.59 -1.84 3.72
CA LEU A 37 -5.16 -1.97 2.33
C LEU A 37 -5.02 -3.45 1.92
N LEU A 38 -4.42 -4.29 2.78
CA LEU A 38 -4.27 -5.73 2.54
C LEU A 38 -5.59 -6.50 2.48
N VAL A 39 -6.71 -5.92 2.94
CA VAL A 39 -8.02 -6.50 2.65
C VAL A 39 -8.49 -6.16 1.23
N GLY A 40 -8.20 -4.96 0.73
CA GLY A 40 -8.63 -4.51 -0.61
C GLY A 40 -7.98 -5.25 -1.76
N ILE A 41 -6.80 -5.85 -1.58
CA ILE A 41 -6.17 -6.70 -2.60
C ILE A 41 -6.90 -8.03 -2.82
N LYS A 42 -7.78 -8.42 -1.88
CA LYS A 42 -8.55 -9.67 -1.91
C LYS A 42 -9.95 -9.49 -2.51
N ASP A 43 -10.28 -8.27 -2.95
CA ASP A 43 -11.58 -7.94 -3.53
C ASP A 43 -11.72 -8.53 -4.94
N THR A 44 -12.96 -8.76 -5.40
CA THR A 44 -13.24 -9.27 -6.76
C THR A 44 -13.29 -8.14 -7.81
N ASN A 45 -13.41 -6.88 -7.38
CA ASN A 45 -13.39 -5.72 -8.26
C ASN A 45 -11.95 -5.34 -8.66
N ASN A 46 -11.59 -5.65 -9.91
CA ASN A 46 -10.27 -5.36 -10.49
C ASN A 46 -9.84 -3.88 -10.36
N HIS A 47 -10.79 -2.93 -10.46
CA HIS A 47 -10.46 -1.51 -10.34
C HIS A 47 -10.03 -1.17 -8.90
N LEU A 48 -10.75 -1.70 -7.91
CA LEU A 48 -10.44 -1.52 -6.48
C LEU A 48 -9.11 -2.16 -6.12
N VAL A 49 -8.85 -3.39 -6.59
CA VAL A 49 -7.57 -4.08 -6.41
C VAL A 49 -6.42 -3.25 -7.00
N SER A 50 -6.58 -2.77 -8.23
CA SER A 50 -5.58 -1.94 -8.92
C SER A 50 -5.27 -0.63 -8.16
N MET A 51 -6.30 0.06 -7.66
CA MET A 51 -6.13 1.26 -6.85
C MET A 51 -5.47 0.97 -5.49
N THR A 52 -5.78 -0.17 -4.89
CA THR A 52 -5.17 -0.62 -3.64
C THR A 52 -3.68 -0.89 -3.81
N LEU A 53 -3.28 -1.56 -4.89
CA LEU A 53 -1.87 -1.82 -5.20
C LEU A 53 -1.07 -0.52 -5.43
N ARG A 54 -1.67 0.47 -6.11
CA ARG A 54 -1.08 1.82 -6.24
C ARG A 54 -0.83 2.47 -4.87
N SER A 55 -1.82 2.39 -3.98
CA SER A 55 -1.69 2.93 -2.61
C SER A 55 -0.64 2.20 -1.78
N LEU A 56 -0.47 0.88 -1.97
CA LEU A 56 0.62 0.13 -1.33
C LEU A 56 1.99 0.59 -1.83
N ALA A 57 2.13 0.92 -3.12
CA ALA A 57 3.37 1.47 -3.65
C ALA A 57 3.73 2.81 -2.97
N ASP A 58 2.74 3.66 -2.68
CA ASP A 58 2.94 4.92 -1.96
C ASP A 58 3.45 4.72 -0.51
N LEU A 59 3.21 3.55 0.11
CA LEU A 59 3.73 3.24 1.45
C LEU A 59 5.18 2.75 1.45
N VAL A 60 5.71 2.29 0.31
CA VAL A 60 7.08 1.75 0.24
C VAL A 60 8.14 2.77 0.67
N PRO A 61 8.09 4.05 0.23
CA PRO A 61 9.03 5.07 0.69
C PRO A 61 8.90 5.43 2.18
N LEU A 62 7.73 5.18 2.80
CA LEU A 62 7.44 5.58 4.18
C LEU A 62 7.78 4.48 5.19
N LEU A 63 7.38 3.25 4.90
CA LEU A 63 7.52 2.10 5.81
C LEU A 63 8.61 1.12 5.38
N GLY A 64 9.13 1.26 4.17
CA GLY A 64 10.02 0.30 3.55
C GLY A 64 9.29 -0.92 2.98
N ALA A 65 9.79 -1.43 1.86
CA ALA A 65 9.16 -2.56 1.17
C ALA A 65 9.17 -3.87 1.98
N SER A 66 10.05 -4.03 2.97
CA SER A 66 10.01 -5.19 3.88
C SER A 66 8.73 -5.22 4.73
N THR A 67 8.21 -4.05 5.10
CA THR A 67 6.97 -3.92 5.88
C THR A 67 5.74 -4.03 4.99
N VAL A 68 5.76 -3.43 3.79
CA VAL A 68 4.60 -3.38 2.90
C VAL A 68 4.33 -4.69 2.16
N ILE A 69 5.40 -5.38 1.69
CA ILE A 69 5.30 -6.57 0.83
C ILE A 69 5.58 -7.86 1.62
N GLY A 70 6.20 -7.76 2.80
CA GLY A 70 6.56 -8.90 3.64
C GLY A 70 8.06 -9.22 3.65
N GLY A 71 8.45 -10.08 4.59
CA GLY A 71 9.85 -10.40 4.91
C GLY A 71 10.47 -11.51 4.06
N LYS A 72 11.81 -11.60 4.13
CA LYS A 72 12.73 -12.42 3.29
C LYS A 72 12.79 -11.96 1.83
N ARG A 73 13.45 -10.82 1.60
CA ARG A 73 13.75 -10.32 0.25
C ARG A 73 15.22 -10.55 -0.08
N GLY A 74 15.49 -11.00 -1.29
CA GLY A 74 16.83 -11.08 -1.86
C GLY A 74 17.05 -9.98 -2.89
N ARG A 75 18.32 -9.64 -3.15
CA ARG A 75 18.68 -8.78 -4.28
C ARG A 75 18.62 -9.62 -5.56
N LEU A 76 17.57 -9.45 -6.36
CA LEU A 76 17.38 -10.19 -7.61
C LEU A 76 17.96 -9.47 -8.82
N PHE A 77 18.16 -8.15 -8.72
CA PHE A 77 18.66 -7.30 -9.81
C PHE A 77 20.01 -6.70 -9.42
N THR A 78 20.95 -6.69 -10.37
CA THR A 78 22.27 -6.07 -10.25
C THR A 78 22.31 -4.75 -11.01
N ASP A 79 23.27 -3.91 -10.69
CA ASP A 79 23.34 -2.52 -11.18
C ASP A 79 23.83 -2.42 -12.63
N GLY A 80 24.04 -3.56 -13.29
CA GLY A 80 24.65 -3.65 -14.62
C GLY A 80 26.09 -3.14 -14.69
N ARG A 81 26.71 -2.75 -13.56
CA ARG A 81 28.09 -2.27 -13.54
C ARG A 81 29.01 -3.44 -13.93
N PRO A 82 29.77 -3.32 -15.04
CA PRO A 82 30.72 -4.35 -15.44
C PRO A 82 31.78 -4.54 -14.33
N LYS A 83 32.21 -5.79 -14.14
CA LYS A 83 33.30 -6.14 -13.21
C LYS A 83 34.66 -5.82 -13.81
#